data_AF-A0A9J7HMT2-F1
#
_entry.id   AF-A0A9J7HMT2-F1
#
_cell.length_a   1.000
_cell.length_b   1.000
_cell.length_c   1.000
_cell.angle_alpha   90.00
_cell.angle_beta   90.00
_cell.angle_gamma   90.00
#
_symmetry.space_group_name_H-M   'P 1'
#
loop_
_entity.id
_entity.type
_entity.pdbx_description
1 polymer ?
#
loop_
_entity_poly.entity_id
_entity_poly.type
_entity_poly.pdbx_seq_one_letter_code
_entity_poly.pdbx_strand_id
1 'polypeptide(L)'
;MATVDVLRDRERGVPRYNELRRHLNMAPAETFRDITDDPKVAEELEEMYEGDVEMVDLLVGCMAESPRPTGFAFSDTAFRLFLLMATRRLQADRFYTDYYNSDTYTQKGLDWIENATMSSILLRHFPSLEGALRGVTNAFRPWKLQQDPADSSGLVSPSAD
;
A
#
# COMPACT_ATOMS: atom_id res chain seq x y z
N MET A 1 -0.54 -11.42 14.74
CA MET A 1 -0.50 -9.95 14.55
C MET A 1 -1.92 -9.40 14.40
N ALA A 2 -2.78 -9.95 13.53
CA ALA A 2 -4.16 -9.48 13.29
C ALA A 2 -4.98 -9.05 14.53
N THR A 3 -5.11 -9.90 15.56
CA THR A 3 -5.86 -9.57 16.79
C THR A 3 -5.28 -8.36 17.54
N VAL A 4 -3.95 -8.23 17.56
CA VAL A 4 -3.25 -7.15 18.26
C VAL A 4 -3.45 -5.82 17.55
N ASP A 5 -3.55 -5.82 16.22
CA ASP A 5 -3.74 -4.60 15.44
C ASP A 5 -5.13 -4.00 15.70
N VAL A 6 -6.19 -4.83 15.69
CA VAL A 6 -7.54 -4.42 16.07
C VAL A 6 -7.59 -3.90 17.50
N LEU A 7 -6.95 -4.62 18.44
CA LEU A 7 -6.90 -4.19 19.84
C LEU A 7 -6.23 -2.82 20.00
N ARG A 8 -5.13 -2.58 19.28
CA ARG A 8 -4.36 -1.34 19.38
C ARG A 8 -5.10 -0.13 18.82
N ASP A 9 -5.84 -0.30 17.72
CA ASP A 9 -6.66 0.80 17.19
C ASP A 9 -7.71 1.23 18.23
N ARG A 10 -8.38 0.26 18.85
CA ARG A 10 -9.35 0.50 19.93
C ARG A 10 -8.70 1.15 21.15
N GLU A 11 -7.59 0.60 21.64
CA GLU A 11 -6.87 1.08 22.83
C GLU A 11 -6.39 2.54 22.65
N ARG A 12 -5.95 2.90 21.45
CA ARG A 12 -5.46 4.26 21.13
C ARG A 12 -6.59 5.25 20.83
N GLY A 13 -7.85 4.81 20.86
CA GLY A 13 -9.00 5.64 20.54
C GLY A 13 -9.05 6.07 19.07
N VAL A 14 -8.46 5.28 18.17
CA VAL A 14 -8.63 5.50 16.73
C VAL A 14 -10.10 5.21 16.39
N PRO A 15 -10.79 6.12 15.67
CA PRO A 15 -12.18 5.90 15.31
C PRO A 15 -12.38 4.61 14.51
N ARG A 16 -13.52 3.95 14.74
CA ARG A 16 -13.98 2.82 13.93
C ARG A 16 -14.29 3.26 12.49
N TYR A 17 -14.54 2.30 11.61
CA TYR A 17 -14.61 2.53 10.17
C TYR A 17 -15.56 3.68 9.77
N ASN A 18 -16.85 3.60 10.17
CA ASN A 18 -17.82 4.64 9.82
C ASN A 18 -17.52 6.00 10.44
N GLU A 19 -17.05 6.03 11.68
CA GLU A 19 -16.72 7.29 12.34
C GLU A 19 -15.50 7.96 11.70
N LEU A 20 -14.48 7.20 11.30
CA LEU A 20 -13.37 7.76 10.55
C LEU A 20 -13.84 8.31 9.19
N ARG A 21 -14.73 7.60 8.50
CA ARG A 21 -15.31 8.06 7.23
C ARG A 21 -16.03 9.41 7.40
N ARG A 22 -16.80 9.58 8.47
CA ARG A 22 -17.41 10.89 8.81
C ARG A 22 -16.36 11.97 9.00
N HIS A 23 -15.28 11.71 9.75
CA HIS A 23 -14.18 12.65 9.92
C HIS A 23 -13.46 13.02 8.61
N LEU A 24 -13.48 12.13 7.62
CA LEU A 24 -12.88 12.33 6.29
C LEU A 24 -13.88 12.90 5.25
N ASN A 25 -15.06 13.35 5.69
CA ASN A 25 -16.16 13.79 4.82
C ASN A 25 -16.49 12.74 3.73
N MET A 26 -16.55 11.48 4.13
CA MET A 26 -17.00 10.35 3.31
C MET A 26 -18.40 9.94 3.74
N ALA A 27 -19.18 9.38 2.81
CA ALA A 27 -20.44 8.74 3.17
C ALA A 27 -20.14 7.51 4.05
N PRO A 28 -20.71 7.39 5.26
CA PRO A 28 -20.61 6.16 6.05
C PRO A 28 -21.34 5.01 5.34
N ALA A 29 -20.97 3.77 5.64
CA ALA A 29 -21.72 2.60 5.18
C ALA A 29 -23.01 2.48 5.99
N GLU A 30 -24.16 2.32 5.31
CA GLU A 30 -25.45 2.11 5.99
C GLU A 30 -25.71 0.61 6.21
N THR A 31 -25.12 -0.24 5.36
CA THR A 31 -25.21 -1.69 5.41
C THR A 31 -23.84 -2.33 5.15
N PHE A 32 -23.67 -3.61 5.50
CA PHE A 32 -22.44 -4.36 5.20
C PHE A 32 -22.16 -4.49 3.69
N ARG A 33 -23.21 -4.38 2.85
CA ARG A 33 -23.11 -4.36 1.38
C ARG A 33 -22.55 -3.06 0.82
N ASP A 34 -22.57 -1.98 1.60
CA ASP A 34 -21.91 -0.72 1.22
C ASP A 34 -20.41 -0.77 1.48
N ILE A 35 -19.93 -1.73 2.29
CA ILE A 35 -18.51 -1.93 2.56
C ILE A 35 -17.87 -2.76 1.44
N THR A 36 -18.57 -3.81 0.96
CA THR A 36 -17.98 -4.76 0.00
C THR A 36 -18.98 -5.27 -1.03
N ASP A 37 -18.47 -5.50 -2.24
CA ASP A 37 -19.19 -6.15 -3.35
C ASP A 37 -19.26 -7.68 -3.22
N ASP A 38 -18.45 -8.30 -2.35
CA ASP A 38 -18.49 -9.74 -2.12
C ASP A 38 -19.64 -10.12 -1.16
N PRO A 39 -20.66 -10.88 -1.62
CA PRO A 39 -21.79 -11.26 -0.80
C PRO A 39 -21.43 -12.06 0.44
N LYS A 40 -20.41 -12.90 0.34
CA LYS A 40 -19.99 -13.77 1.43
C LYS A 40 -19.29 -12.97 2.51
N VAL A 41 -18.43 -12.02 2.11
CA VAL A 41 -17.73 -11.15 3.07
C VAL A 41 -18.74 -10.24 3.79
N ALA A 42 -19.74 -9.72 3.10
CA ALA A 42 -20.79 -8.92 3.74
C ALA A 42 -21.57 -9.73 4.81
N GLU A 43 -21.91 -10.98 4.53
CA GLU A 43 -22.59 -11.87 5.49
C GLU A 43 -21.68 -12.20 6.69
N GLU A 44 -20.41 -12.52 6.46
CA GLU A 44 -19.43 -12.78 7.53
C GLU A 44 -19.22 -11.54 8.43
N LEU A 45 -19.21 -10.33 7.84
CA LEU A 45 -19.14 -9.09 8.61
C LEU A 45 -20.40 -8.85 9.44
N GLU A 46 -21.57 -9.09 8.86
CA GLU A 46 -22.86 -8.93 9.53
C GLU A 46 -22.98 -9.86 10.74
N GLU A 47 -22.60 -11.13 10.59
CA GLU A 47 -22.55 -12.09 11.69
C GLU A 47 -21.53 -11.67 12.77
N MET A 48 -20.31 -11.30 12.36
CA MET A 48 -19.23 -10.96 13.29
C MET A 48 -19.50 -9.69 14.11
N TYR A 49 -20.22 -8.72 13.54
CA TYR A 49 -20.54 -7.45 14.19
C TYR A 49 -22.00 -7.38 14.70
N GLU A 50 -22.67 -8.54 14.81
CA GLU A 50 -24.03 -8.66 15.37
C GLU A 50 -25.05 -7.71 14.68
N GLY A 51 -24.89 -7.49 13.37
CA GLY A 51 -25.74 -6.62 12.58
C GLY A 51 -25.48 -5.11 12.74
N ASP A 52 -24.52 -4.69 13.57
CA ASP A 52 -24.21 -3.27 13.80
C ASP A 52 -23.03 -2.79 12.94
N VAL A 53 -23.34 -2.09 11.84
CA VAL A 53 -22.33 -1.54 10.92
C VAL A 53 -21.42 -0.49 11.58
N GLU A 54 -21.87 0.19 12.64
CA GLU A 54 -21.04 1.17 13.37
C GLU A 54 -19.91 0.50 14.17
N MET A 55 -20.04 -0.81 14.42
CA MET A 55 -19.06 -1.58 15.17
C MET A 55 -17.91 -2.10 14.30
N VAL A 56 -17.94 -1.91 12.98
CA VAL A 56 -16.86 -2.36 12.09
C VAL A 56 -15.53 -1.67 12.43
N ASP A 57 -14.52 -2.46 12.80
CA ASP A 57 -13.19 -1.94 13.09
C ASP A 57 -12.54 -1.33 11.86
N LEU A 58 -11.73 -0.28 12.05
CA LEU A 58 -11.10 0.45 10.96
C LEU A 58 -10.28 -0.47 10.03
N LEU A 59 -9.43 -1.32 10.60
CA LEU A 59 -8.61 -2.26 9.84
C LEU A 59 -9.49 -3.20 9.01
N VAL A 60 -10.56 -3.74 9.60
CA VAL A 60 -11.46 -4.69 8.93
C VAL A 60 -12.19 -4.01 7.77
N GLY A 61 -12.79 -2.84 8.03
CA GLY A 61 -13.47 -2.06 7.00
C GLY A 61 -12.55 -1.69 5.84
N CYS A 62 -11.33 -1.20 6.12
CA CYS A 62 -10.35 -0.89 5.07
C CYS A 62 -9.93 -2.11 4.24
N MET A 63 -9.85 -3.29 4.84
CA MET A 63 -9.46 -4.51 4.11
C MET A 63 -10.61 -5.06 3.27
N ALA A 64 -11.85 -4.95 3.76
CA ALA A 64 -13.05 -5.38 3.04
C ALA A 64 -13.50 -4.38 1.96
N GLU A 65 -13.08 -3.12 2.04
CA GLU A 65 -13.57 -2.04 1.16
C GLU A 65 -13.40 -2.35 -0.34
N SER A 66 -14.53 -2.39 -1.04
CA SER A 66 -14.62 -2.57 -2.50
C SER A 66 -15.87 -1.88 -3.08
N PRO A 67 -15.86 -1.50 -4.39
CA PRO A 67 -14.74 -1.61 -5.33
C PRO A 67 -13.66 -0.57 -5.03
N ARG A 68 -12.39 -0.97 -5.23
CA ARG A 68 -11.25 -0.05 -5.16
C ARG A 68 -11.04 0.60 -6.53
N PRO A 69 -10.51 1.84 -6.58
CA PRO A 69 -10.06 2.42 -7.85
C PRO A 69 -9.11 1.47 -8.58
N THR A 70 -9.26 1.36 -9.91
CA THR A 70 -8.45 0.44 -10.72
C THR A 70 -6.95 0.71 -10.52
N GLY A 71 -6.20 -0.33 -10.16
CA GLY A 71 -4.75 -0.26 -9.92
C GLY A 71 -4.34 0.11 -8.49
N PHE A 72 -5.28 0.34 -7.57
CA PHE A 72 -4.98 0.61 -6.17
C PHE A 72 -4.82 -0.67 -5.35
N ALA A 73 -3.84 -0.67 -4.44
CA ALA A 73 -3.56 -1.79 -3.55
C ALA A 73 -4.25 -1.67 -2.17
N PHE A 74 -4.91 -0.54 -1.89
CA PHE A 74 -5.59 -0.26 -0.61
C PHE A 74 -6.87 0.57 -0.83
N SER A 75 -7.69 0.68 0.22
CA SER A 75 -9.02 1.30 0.20
C SER A 75 -9.03 2.81 -0.08
N ASP A 76 -10.16 3.36 -0.51
CA ASP A 76 -10.34 4.81 -0.66
C ASP A 76 -10.25 5.50 0.72
N THR A 77 -10.80 4.88 1.77
CA THR A 77 -10.68 5.38 3.15
C THR A 77 -9.20 5.57 3.55
N ALA A 78 -8.36 4.55 3.34
CA ALA A 78 -6.93 4.65 3.64
C ALA A 78 -6.22 5.65 2.70
N PHE A 79 -6.66 5.75 1.44
CA PHE A 79 -6.08 6.67 0.46
C PHE A 79 -6.28 8.14 0.81
N ARG A 80 -7.44 8.53 1.33
CA ARG A 80 -7.65 9.93 1.75
C ARG A 80 -6.69 10.36 2.86
N LEU A 81 -6.44 9.49 3.83
CA LEU A 81 -5.43 9.73 4.86
C LEU A 81 -4.02 9.75 4.25
N PHE A 82 -3.72 8.81 3.36
CA PHE A 82 -2.41 8.75 2.70
C PHE A 82 -2.14 10.03 1.90
N LEU A 83 -3.12 10.54 1.15
CA LEU A 83 -2.99 11.76 0.36
C LEU A 83 -2.56 12.96 1.21
N LEU A 84 -3.26 13.18 2.32
CA LEU A 84 -2.92 14.26 3.26
C LEU A 84 -1.54 14.02 3.89
N MET A 85 -1.32 12.84 4.46
CA MET A 85 -0.14 12.60 5.28
C MET A 85 1.14 12.42 4.45
N ALA A 86 1.07 11.85 3.25
CA ALA A 86 2.20 11.78 2.34
C ALA A 86 2.66 13.18 1.91
N THR A 87 1.71 14.04 1.55
CA THR A 87 2.01 15.43 1.18
C THR A 87 2.59 16.20 2.38
N ARG A 88 1.97 16.07 3.56
CA ARG A 88 2.42 16.74 4.78
C ARG A 88 3.82 16.31 5.21
N ARG A 89 4.19 15.04 5.04
CA ARG A 89 5.56 14.56 5.37
C ARG A 89 6.65 15.32 4.62
N LEU A 90 6.39 15.71 3.38
CA LEU A 90 7.34 16.49 2.58
C LEU A 90 7.23 17.98 2.89
N GLN A 91 6.01 18.53 2.87
CA GLN A 91 5.81 19.97 3.00
C GLN A 91 6.14 20.53 4.40
N ALA A 92 5.99 19.71 5.45
CA ALA A 92 6.22 20.14 6.81
C ALA A 92 7.68 19.99 7.27
N ASP A 93 8.56 19.41 6.45
CA ASP A 93 9.97 19.21 6.79
C ASP A 93 10.84 20.19 6.03
N ARG A 94 11.55 21.05 6.78
CA ARG A 94 12.49 22.03 6.23
C ARG A 94 13.54 21.42 5.31
N PHE A 95 13.93 20.16 5.54
CA PHE A 95 14.95 19.48 4.73
C PHE A 95 14.43 19.02 3.37
N TYR A 96 13.10 18.96 3.19
CA TYR A 96 12.45 18.75 1.89
C TYR A 96 11.90 20.05 1.29
N THR A 97 12.01 21.19 1.99
CA THR A 97 11.56 22.51 1.54
C THR A 97 12.71 23.53 1.56
N ASP A 98 12.77 24.39 2.58
CA ASP A 98 13.68 25.54 2.66
C ASP A 98 15.16 25.15 2.53
N TYR A 99 15.53 23.99 3.04
CA TYR A 99 16.90 23.48 3.10
C TYR A 99 17.19 22.40 2.06
N TYR A 100 16.27 22.14 1.13
CA TYR A 100 16.57 21.28 -0.02
C TYR A 100 17.38 22.05 -1.09
N ASN A 101 18.62 22.39 -0.74
CA ASN A 101 19.52 23.21 -1.54
C ASN A 101 20.99 22.79 -1.38
N SER A 102 21.86 23.30 -2.27
CA SER A 102 23.27 22.93 -2.32
C SER A 102 24.09 23.51 -1.17
N ASP A 103 23.65 24.58 -0.50
CA ASP A 103 24.33 25.08 0.70
C ASP A 103 24.19 24.09 1.87
N THR A 104 23.06 23.40 1.95
CA THR A 104 22.80 22.38 2.99
C THR A 104 23.34 21.00 2.59
N TYR A 105 23.09 20.57 1.35
CA TYR A 105 23.38 19.20 0.90
C TYR A 105 24.69 19.07 0.11
N THR A 106 25.35 20.17 -0.26
CA THR A 106 26.34 20.28 -1.35
C THR A 106 25.73 19.94 -2.71
N GLN A 107 26.31 20.49 -3.78
CA GLN A 107 25.86 20.14 -5.14
C GLN A 107 25.97 18.63 -5.39
N LYS A 108 27.10 18.02 -4.99
CA LYS A 108 27.32 16.58 -5.12
C LYS A 108 26.28 15.74 -4.37
N GLY A 109 25.81 16.21 -3.21
CA GLY A 109 24.79 15.53 -2.43
C GLY A 109 23.41 15.61 -3.08
N LEU A 110 23.03 16.76 -3.64
CA LEU A 110 21.80 16.88 -4.43
C LEU A 110 21.84 15.99 -5.66
N ASP A 111 22.93 16.01 -6.42
CA ASP A 111 23.09 15.14 -7.60
C ASP A 111 22.97 13.65 -7.21
N TRP A 112 23.43 13.27 -6.01
CA TRP A 112 23.30 11.91 -5.50
C TRP A 112 21.84 11.52 -5.20
N ILE A 113 21.04 12.46 -4.67
CA ILE A 113 19.62 12.25 -4.37
C ILE A 113 18.81 12.18 -5.67
N GLU A 114 18.98 13.14 -6.57
CA GLU A 114 18.20 13.26 -7.82
C GLU A 114 18.41 12.07 -8.76
N ASN A 115 19.60 11.46 -8.73
CA ASN A 115 19.91 10.29 -9.55
C ASN A 115 19.60 8.94 -8.86
N ALA A 116 19.11 8.95 -7.62
CA ALA A 116 18.86 7.72 -6.88
C ALA A 116 17.50 7.09 -7.26
N THR A 117 17.57 5.82 -7.68
CA THR A 117 16.43 4.90 -7.75
C THR A 117 16.67 3.69 -6.84
N MET A 118 15.63 2.94 -6.46
CA MET A 118 15.81 1.70 -5.70
C MET A 118 16.74 0.71 -6.43
N SER A 119 16.63 0.60 -7.77
CA SER A 119 17.54 -0.22 -8.58
C SER A 119 18.99 0.27 -8.47
N SER A 120 19.23 1.58 -8.54
CA SER A 120 20.58 2.14 -8.42
C SER A 120 21.21 1.88 -7.04
N ILE A 121 20.39 1.93 -5.97
CA ILE A 121 20.84 1.67 -4.61
C ILE A 121 21.24 0.20 -4.47
N LEU A 122 20.39 -0.71 -4.95
CA LEU A 122 20.67 -2.15 -4.92
C LEU A 122 21.95 -2.49 -5.68
N LEU A 123 22.12 -2.00 -6.91
CA LEU A 123 23.32 -2.29 -7.70
C LEU A 123 24.59 -1.64 -7.16
N ARG A 124 24.47 -0.49 -6.49
CA ARG A 124 25.60 0.17 -5.82
C ARG A 124 26.17 -0.69 -4.68
N HIS A 125 25.31 -1.36 -3.93
CA HIS A 125 25.71 -2.14 -2.75
C HIS A 125 25.81 -3.65 -3.01
N PHE A 126 25.11 -4.15 -4.02
CA PHE A 126 25.06 -5.56 -4.43
C PHE A 126 25.18 -5.68 -5.95
N PRO A 127 26.39 -5.44 -6.53
CA PRO A 127 26.58 -5.48 -7.98
C PRO A 127 26.21 -6.82 -8.62
N SER A 128 26.26 -7.92 -7.86
CA SER A 128 25.84 -9.25 -8.31
C SER A 128 24.37 -9.35 -8.73
N LEU A 129 23.52 -8.40 -8.32
CA LEU A 129 22.11 -8.33 -8.72
C LEU A 129 21.89 -7.80 -10.15
N GLU A 130 22.95 -7.41 -10.87
CA GLU A 130 22.84 -6.87 -12.23
C GLU A 130 22.08 -7.79 -13.19
N GLY A 131 22.31 -9.10 -13.09
CA GLY A 131 21.57 -10.09 -13.88
C GLY A 131 20.07 -10.09 -13.59
N ALA A 132 19.70 -10.09 -12.31
CA ALA A 132 18.32 -10.13 -11.85
C ALA A 132 17.55 -8.83 -12.11
N LEU A 133 18.24 -7.69 -12.07
CA LEU A 133 17.65 -6.36 -12.28
C LEU A 133 17.67 -5.92 -13.76
N ARG A 134 18.18 -6.75 -14.67
CA ARG A 134 18.24 -6.41 -16.10
C ARG A 134 16.84 -6.19 -16.67
N GLY A 135 16.60 -4.97 -17.16
CA GLY A 135 15.30 -4.56 -17.71
C GLY A 135 14.22 -4.25 -16.66
N VAL A 136 14.56 -4.27 -15.37
CA VAL A 136 13.65 -3.85 -14.29
C VAL A 136 13.70 -2.33 -14.15
N THR A 137 12.65 -1.66 -14.64
CA THR A 137 12.51 -0.19 -14.55
C THR A 137 12.02 0.28 -13.17
N ASN A 138 11.38 -0.60 -12.40
CA ASN A 138 10.91 -0.31 -11.04
C ASN A 138 11.13 -1.55 -10.17
N ALA A 139 12.04 -1.44 -9.20
CA ALA A 139 12.42 -2.54 -8.32
C ALA A 139 11.30 -3.03 -7.38
N PHE A 140 10.18 -2.32 -7.26
CA PHE A 140 9.03 -2.76 -6.46
C PHE A 140 8.03 -3.64 -7.24
N ARG A 141 8.16 -3.75 -8.57
CA ARG A 141 7.40 -4.75 -9.34
C ARG A 141 8.01 -6.14 -9.13
N PRO A 142 7.23 -7.22 -9.31
CA PRO A 142 7.81 -8.57 -9.33
C PRO A 142 8.95 -8.69 -10.34
N TRP A 143 10.10 -9.21 -9.91
CA TRP A 143 11.24 -9.44 -10.80
C TRP A 143 11.05 -10.76 -11.53
N LYS A 144 11.56 -10.84 -12.76
CA LYS A 144 11.61 -12.12 -13.47
C LYS A 144 12.63 -13.00 -12.75
N LEU A 145 12.21 -14.18 -12.31
CA LEU A 145 13.16 -15.21 -11.91
C LEU A 145 14.07 -15.48 -13.11
N GLN A 146 15.38 -15.34 -12.91
CA GLN A 146 16.34 -15.73 -13.92
C GLN A 146 16.18 -17.25 -14.05
N GLN A 147 15.69 -17.73 -15.19
CA GLN A 147 15.65 -19.18 -15.43
C GLN A 147 17.08 -19.68 -15.38
N ASP A 148 17.35 -20.66 -14.52
CA ASP A 148 18.61 -21.37 -14.55
C ASP A 148 18.73 -22.03 -15.93
N PRO A 149 19.86 -21.91 -16.64
CA PRO A 149 20.03 -22.57 -17.95
C PRO A 149 19.95 -24.11 -17.88
N ALA A 150 19.81 -24.69 -16.69
CA ALA A 150 19.63 -26.11 -16.47
C ALA A 150 18.18 -26.62 -16.60
N ASP A 151 17.17 -25.74 -16.65
CA ASP A 151 15.75 -26.15 -16.56
C ASP A 151 14.99 -26.04 -17.90
N SER A 152 15.70 -26.21 -19.02
CA SER A 152 15.10 -26.27 -20.37
C SER A 152 14.59 -27.67 -20.74
N SER A 153 14.20 -28.50 -19.77
CA SER A 153 13.57 -29.80 -20.03
C SER A 153 12.16 -29.86 -19.45
N GLY A 154 11.20 -29.41 -20.26
CA GLY A 154 9.84 -29.94 -20.24
C GLY A 154 8.84 -29.21 -19.36
N LEU A 155 8.17 -28.20 -19.92
CA LEU A 155 6.77 -27.94 -19.57
C LEU A 155 5.96 -27.85 -20.86
N VAL A 156 5.17 -28.90 -21.07
CA VAL A 156 4.13 -29.02 -22.08
C VAL A 156 3.07 -27.95 -21.79
N SER A 157 2.79 -27.11 -22.78
CA SER A 157 1.68 -26.17 -22.78
C SER A 157 0.35 -26.91 -22.71
N PRO A 158 -0.59 -26.57 -21.79
CA PRO A 158 -1.93 -27.12 -21.84
C PRO A 158 -2.67 -26.51 -23.03
N SER A 159 -3.23 -27.38 -23.86
CA SER A 159 -4.12 -27.05 -24.97
C SER A 159 -5.37 -26.33 -24.47
N ALA A 160 -5.79 -25.30 -25.20
CA ALA A 160 -7.08 -24.68 -25.04
C ALA A 160 -8.15 -25.60 -25.64
N ASP A 161 -9.06 -26.06 -24.79
CA ASP A 161 -10.45 -26.40 -25.12
C ASP A 161 -11.35 -25.68 -24.10
#